data_AF-A0A838LVI1-F1
#
_entry.id   AF-A0A838LVI1-F1
#
_cell.length_a   1.000
_cell.length_b   1.000
_cell.length_c   1.000
_cell.angle_alpha   90.00
_cell.angle_beta   90.00
_cell.angle_gamma   90.00
#
_symmetry.space_group_name_H-M   'P 1'
#
loop_
_entity.id
_entity.type
_entity.pdbx_description
1 polymer ?
#
loop_
_entity_poly.entity_id
_entity_poly.type
_entity_poly.pdbx_seq_one_letter_code
_entity_poly.pdbx_strand_id
1 'polypeptide(L)'
;MTATAVERGRVSARVPVQVQETLELAAAMVGATVNQFMVQTALREAERIIEQERVIRLSARDAEMFIQALENPPPPNAKLKAALQHYQDAKRDDEGTSFSWQPRPKRV
;
A
#
# COMPACT_ATOMS: atom_id res chain seq x y z
N MET A 1 -3.60 25.57 28.22
CA MET A 1 -3.50 24.92 26.91
C MET A 1 -2.03 24.71 26.59
N THR A 2 -1.49 23.53 26.87
CA THR A 2 -0.09 23.20 26.60
C THR A 2 0.07 22.82 25.12
N ALA A 3 0.79 23.64 24.36
CA ALA A 3 1.12 23.33 22.97
C ALA A 3 2.03 22.10 22.93
N THR A 4 1.55 21.01 22.31
CA THR A 4 2.38 19.86 21.97
C THR A 4 3.45 20.31 20.98
N ALA A 5 4.72 20.21 21.37
CA ALA A 5 5.83 20.50 20.48
C ALA A 5 5.81 19.49 19.32
N VAL A 6 5.79 19.99 18.09
CA VAL A 6 5.86 19.14 16.89
C VAL A 6 7.23 18.47 16.86
N GLU A 7 7.24 17.15 17.04
CA GLU A 7 8.45 16.33 16.95
C GLU A 7 9.01 16.40 15.52
N ARG A 8 10.31 16.73 15.38
CA ARG A 8 10.94 16.94 14.07
C ARG A 8 11.91 15.81 13.74
N GLY A 9 11.66 15.10 12.64
CA GLY A 9 12.61 14.14 12.06
C GLY A 9 13.68 14.83 11.19
N ARG A 10 14.84 14.19 11.01
CA ARG A 10 15.91 14.64 10.11
C ARG A 10 16.14 13.62 9.00
N VAL A 11 16.08 14.06 7.75
CA VAL A 11 16.45 13.28 6.56
C VAL A 11 17.83 13.76 6.08
N SER A 12 18.77 12.84 5.88
CA SER A 12 20.12 13.13 5.39
C SER A 12 20.55 12.06 4.39
N ALA A 13 21.11 12.48 3.26
CA ALA A 13 21.59 11.60 2.20
C ALA A 13 22.92 12.11 1.64
N ARG A 14 23.79 11.19 1.24
CA ARG A 14 25.01 11.50 0.48
C ARG A 14 24.76 11.16 -0.98
N VAL A 15 25.08 12.07 -1.87
CA VAL A 15 24.90 11.91 -3.32
C VAL A 15 26.21 12.21 -4.05
N PRO A 16 26.43 11.61 -5.23
CA PRO A 16 27.52 12.01 -6.11
C PRO A 16 27.40 13.50 -6.51
N VAL A 17 28.53 14.14 -6.79
CA VAL A 17 28.59 15.58 -7.14
C VAL A 17 27.71 15.91 -8.34
N GLN A 18 27.70 15.06 -9.37
CA GLN A 18 26.85 15.24 -10.56
C GLN A 18 25.35 15.28 -10.22
N VAL A 19 24.92 14.49 -9.23
CA VAL A 19 23.52 14.48 -8.77
C VAL A 19 23.23 15.75 -7.98
N GLN A 20 24.18 16.18 -7.14
CA GLN A 20 24.05 17.45 -6.41
C GLN A 20 23.90 18.64 -7.35
N GLU A 21 24.73 18.76 -8.38
CA GLU A 21 24.65 19.84 -9.38
C GLU A 21 23.29 19.87 -10.09
N THR A 22 22.75 18.69 -10.42
CA THR A 22 21.42 18.57 -11.03
C THR A 22 20.32 19.05 -10.08
N LEU A 23 20.40 18.67 -8.80
CA LEU A 23 19.45 19.10 -7.78
C LEU A 23 19.54 20.61 -7.50
N GLU A 24 20.74 21.17 -7.51
CA GLU A 24 20.99 22.61 -7.36
C GLU A 24 20.37 23.41 -8.51
N LEU A 25 20.58 22.96 -9.75
CA LEU A 25 19.98 23.58 -10.92
C LEU A 25 18.45 23.54 -10.86
N ALA A 26 17.87 22.38 -10.54
CA ALA A 26 16.42 22.23 -10.42
C ALA A 26 15.84 23.09 -9.28
N ALA A 27 16.52 23.14 -8.13
CA ALA A 27 16.11 23.98 -7.01
C ALA A 27 16.15 25.47 -7.36
N ALA A 28 17.19 25.90 -8.09
CA ALA A 28 17.33 27.27 -8.58
C ALA A 28 16.19 27.66 -9.54
N MET A 29 15.79 26.76 -10.44
CA MET A 29 14.66 26.99 -11.37
C MET A 29 13.33 27.19 -10.64
N VAL A 30 13.13 26.53 -9.50
CA VAL A 30 11.91 26.63 -8.69
C VAL A 30 11.98 27.76 -7.66
N GLY A 31 13.13 28.42 -7.51
CA GLY A 31 13.35 29.46 -6.51
C GLY A 31 13.39 28.92 -5.07
N ALA A 32 13.86 27.68 -4.89
CA ALA A 32 13.95 27.00 -3.59
C ALA A 32 15.40 26.64 -3.25
N THR A 33 15.68 26.41 -1.97
CA THR A 33 16.96 25.78 -1.58
C THR A 33 16.96 24.30 -1.95
N VAL A 34 18.14 23.70 -2.11
CA VAL A 34 18.28 22.26 -2.41
C VAL A 34 17.54 21.40 -1.39
N ASN A 35 17.68 21.70 -0.10
CA ASN A 35 16.99 20.96 0.97
C ASN A 35 15.47 21.07 0.84
N GLN A 36 14.95 22.27 0.58
CA GLN A 36 13.51 22.47 0.39
C GLN A 36 13.00 21.73 -0.85
N PHE A 37 13.72 21.81 -1.96
CA PHE A 37 13.41 21.09 -3.19
C PHE A 37 13.38 19.58 -2.99
N MET A 38 14.40 19.02 -2.30
CA MET A 38 14.46 17.60 -1.99
C MET A 38 13.28 17.14 -1.14
N VAL A 39 12.97 17.84 -0.05
CA VAL A 39 11.87 17.47 0.86
C VAL A 39 10.53 17.53 0.13
N GLN A 40 10.28 18.59 -0.63
CA GLN A 40 9.02 18.75 -1.38
C GLN A 40 8.86 17.67 -2.46
N THR A 41 9.93 17.38 -3.20
CA THR A 41 9.90 16.38 -4.26
C THR A 41 9.75 14.97 -3.69
N ALA A 42 10.48 14.65 -2.63
CA ALA A 42 10.38 13.36 -1.95
C ALA A 42 8.98 13.14 -1.35
N LEU A 43 8.39 14.17 -0.73
CA LEU A 43 7.03 14.09 -0.19
C LEU A 43 6.00 13.83 -1.29
N ARG A 44 6.04 14.61 -2.38
CA ARG A 44 5.14 14.44 -3.51
C ARG A 44 5.22 13.04 -4.10
N GLU A 45 6.43 12.53 -4.26
CA GLU A 45 6.64 11.20 -4.82
C GLU A 45 6.18 10.08 -3.86
N ALA A 46 6.42 10.25 -2.56
CA ALA A 46 5.92 9.34 -1.54
C ALA A 46 4.38 9.30 -1.54
N GLU A 47 3.71 10.46 -1.58
CA GLU A 47 2.26 10.55 -1.67
C GLU A 47 1.73 9.88 -2.95
N ARG A 48 2.40 10.11 -4.09
CA ARG A 48 2.05 9.48 -5.36
C ARG A 48 2.13 7.96 -5.29
N ILE A 49 3.19 7.42 -4.70
CA ILE A 49 3.38 5.96 -4.55
C ILE A 49 2.33 5.37 -3.60
N ILE A 50 2.08 6.02 -2.46
CA ILE A 50 1.08 5.57 -1.48
C ILE A 50 -0.32 5.53 -2.12
N GLU A 51 -0.67 6.57 -2.88
CA GLU A 51 -1.95 6.64 -3.56
C GLU A 51 -2.08 5.57 -4.65
N GLN A 52 -0.99 5.32 -5.40
CA GLN A 52 -0.98 4.27 -6.42
C GLN A 52 -1.23 2.88 -5.84
N GLU A 53 -0.73 2.59 -4.65
CA GLU A 53 -0.95 1.29 -3.99
C GLU A 53 -2.35 1.17 -3.39
N ARG A 54 -2.96 2.29 -2.96
CA ARG A 54 -4.28 2.30 -2.33
C ARG A 54 -5.44 2.36 -3.31
N VAL A 55 -5.23 2.92 -4.51
CA VAL A 55 -6.30 3.13 -5.48
C VAL A 55 -6.35 2.03 -6.52
N ILE A 56 -7.44 1.27 -6.51
CA ILE A 56 -7.80 0.38 -7.62
C ILE A 56 -8.39 1.22 -8.74
N ARG A 57 -7.61 1.43 -9.82
CA ARG A 57 -8.11 2.08 -11.04
C ARG A 57 -8.80 1.05 -11.92
N LEU A 58 -10.12 1.15 -12.05
CA LEU A 58 -10.92 0.31 -12.92
C LEU A 58 -11.10 0.98 -14.29
N SER A 59 -11.09 0.19 -15.37
CA SER A 59 -11.60 0.67 -16.67
C SER A 59 -13.11 0.88 -16.59
N ALA A 60 -13.70 1.60 -17.54
CA ALA A 60 -15.16 1.79 -17.56
C ALA A 60 -15.92 0.46 -17.55
N ARG A 61 -15.42 -0.54 -18.29
CA ARG A 61 -15.97 -1.89 -18.32
C ARG A 61 -15.85 -2.60 -16.97
N ASP A 62 -14.69 -2.51 -16.32
CA ASP A 62 -14.47 -3.15 -15.03
C ASP A 62 -15.28 -2.49 -13.92
N ALA A 63 -15.45 -1.17 -13.98
CA ALA A 63 -16.31 -0.42 -13.07
C ALA A 63 -17.78 -0.85 -13.20
N GLU A 64 -18.28 -1.02 -14.42
CA GLU A 64 -19.63 -1.52 -14.66
C GLU A 64 -19.81 -2.94 -14.10
N MET A 65 -18.87 -3.86 -14.38
CA MET A 65 -18.89 -5.21 -13.82
C MET A 65 -18.84 -5.20 -12.29
N PHE A 66 -18.03 -4.32 -11.71
CA PHE A 66 -17.90 -4.18 -10.26
C PHE A 66 -19.20 -3.68 -9.62
N ILE A 67 -19.83 -2.65 -10.20
CA ILE A 67 -21.11 -2.11 -9.73
C ILE A 67 -22.22 -3.17 -9.86
N GLN A 68 -22.30 -3.87 -10.99
CA GLN A 68 -23.27 -4.95 -11.17
C GLN A 68 -23.11 -6.06 -10.12
N ALA A 69 -21.86 -6.42 -9.76
CA ALA A 69 -21.59 -7.40 -8.73
C ALA A 69 -21.93 -6.92 -7.31
N LEU A 70 -21.88 -5.60 -7.05
CA LEU A 70 -22.33 -5.02 -5.77
C LEU A 70 -23.85 -4.97 -5.66
N GLU A 71 -24.54 -4.58 -6.74
CA GLU A 71 -26.00 -4.50 -6.78
C GLU A 71 -26.65 -5.88 -6.78
N ASN A 72 -26.03 -6.84 -7.49
CA ASN A 72 -26.52 -8.21 -7.64
C ASN A 72 -25.44 -9.21 -7.19
N PRO A 73 -25.25 -9.39 -5.87
CA PRO A 73 -24.19 -10.26 -5.37
C PRO A 73 -24.45 -11.72 -5.79
N PRO A 74 -23.51 -12.36 -6.51
CA PRO A 74 -23.67 -13.75 -6.92
C PRO A 74 -23.57 -14.68 -5.70
N PRO A 75 -24.24 -15.85 -5.72
CA PRO A 75 -24.15 -16.80 -4.62
C PRO A 75 -22.72 -17.35 -4.50
N PRO A 76 -22.27 -17.66 -3.26
CA PRO A 76 -20.92 -18.17 -3.03
C PRO A 76 -20.71 -19.52 -3.74
N ASN A 77 -19.61 -19.62 -4.50
CA ASN A 77 -19.29 -20.85 -5.23
C ASN A 77 -18.85 -21.98 -4.29
N ALA A 78 -18.87 -23.23 -4.79
CA ALA A 78 -18.52 -24.41 -4.00
C ALA A 78 -17.10 -24.34 -3.40
N LYS A 79 -16.14 -23.73 -4.13
CA LYS A 79 -14.76 -23.57 -3.65
C LYS A 79 -14.66 -22.58 -2.49
N LEU A 80 -15.44 -21.50 -2.51
CA LEU A 80 -15.51 -20.50 -1.45
C LEU A 80 -16.16 -21.08 -0.19
N LYS A 81 -17.22 -21.87 -0.36
CA LYS A 81 -17.84 -22.62 0.76
C LYS A 81 -16.85 -23.60 1.40
N ALA A 82 -16.12 -24.38 0.61
CA ALA A 82 -15.09 -25.29 1.12
C ALA A 82 -13.94 -24.53 1.82
N ALA A 83 -13.50 -23.39 1.28
CA ALA A 83 -12.47 -22.57 1.91
C ALA A 83 -12.93 -21.99 3.26
N LEU A 84 -14.19 -21.59 3.37
CA LEU A 84 -14.79 -21.14 4.63
C LEU A 84 -14.83 -22.26 5.66
N GLN A 85 -15.22 -23.48 5.26
CA GLN A 85 -15.21 -24.65 6.14
C GLN A 85 -13.81 -24.93 6.68
N HIS A 86 -12.79 -24.99 5.80
CA HIS A 86 -11.40 -25.16 6.22
C HIS A 86 -10.92 -24.11 7.20
N TYR A 87 -11.32 -22.85 7.02
CA TYR A 87 -10.98 -21.77 7.93
C TYR A 87 -11.65 -21.94 9.31
N GLN A 88 -12.91 -22.37 9.34
CA GLN A 88 -13.63 -22.63 10.59
C GLN A 88 -13.04 -23.82 11.36
N ASP A 89 -12.66 -24.88 10.65
CA ASP A 89 -11.99 -26.04 11.25
C ASP A 89 -10.65 -25.62 11.85
N ALA A 90 -9.83 -24.86 11.12
CA ALA A 90 -8.54 -24.36 11.61
C ALA A 90 -8.68 -23.40 12.83
N LYS A 91 -9.75 -22.59 12.90
CA LYS A 91 -10.02 -21.72 14.05
C LYS A 91 -10.45 -22.47 15.31
N ARG A 92 -11.06 -23.65 15.16
CA ARG A 92 -11.47 -24.48 16.30
C ARG A 92 -10.26 -25.13 16.98
N ASP A 93 -9.14 -25.26 16.27
CA ASP A 93 -7.90 -25.83 16.79
C ASP A 93 -7.06 -24.85 17.66
N ASP A 94 -7.47 -23.58 17.78
CA ASP A 94 -6.77 -22.54 18.55
C ASP A 94 -7.12 -22.52 20.06
N GLU A 95 -8.18 -23.22 20.49
CA GLU A 95 -8.48 -23.42 21.92
C GLU A 95 -7.60 -24.54 22.52
N GLY A 96 -6.28 -24.28 22.59
CA GLY A 96 -5.33 -25.06 23.40
C GLY A 96 -4.50 -26.12 22.69
N THR A 97 -4.44 -26.16 21.36
CA THR A 97 -3.61 -27.12 20.61
C THR A 97 -2.56 -26.45 19.73
N SER A 98 -1.39 -27.08 19.60
CA SER A 98 -0.28 -26.58 18.78
C SER A 98 -0.71 -26.48 17.31
N PHE A 99 -0.55 -25.30 16.72
CA PHE A 99 -0.85 -24.98 15.32
C PHE A 99 -0.35 -26.08 14.36
N SER A 100 -1.26 -26.93 13.89
CA SER A 100 -0.96 -28.05 13.00
C SER A 100 -1.34 -27.71 11.56
N TRP A 101 -0.55 -26.82 10.95
CA TRP A 101 -0.76 -26.45 9.55
C TRP A 101 -0.46 -27.63 8.61
N GLN A 102 -1.47 -28.06 7.86
CA GLN A 102 -1.30 -29.04 6.78
C GLN A 102 -1.32 -28.32 5.42
N PRO A 103 -0.28 -28.49 4.58
CA PRO A 103 -0.24 -27.89 3.25
C PRO A 103 -1.38 -28.42 2.38
N ARG A 104 -2.07 -27.53 1.65
CA ARG A 104 -3.09 -27.97 0.70
C ARG A 104 -2.46 -28.84 -0.40
N PRO A 105 -3.06 -29.98 -0.75
CA PRO A 105 -2.54 -30.83 -1.82
C PRO A 105 -2.50 -30.06 -3.14
N LYS A 106 -1.38 -30.19 -3.88
CA LYS A 106 -1.24 -29.57 -5.20
C LYS A 106 -2.36 -30.07 -6.11
N ARG A 107 -3.09 -29.15 -6.74
CA ARG A 107 -4.00 -29.50 -7.83
C ARG A 107 -3.15 -30.02 -8.98
N VAL A 108 -3.21 -31.33 -9.23
CA VAL A 108 -2.76 -31.96 -10.48
C VAL A 108 -3.87 -31.78 -11.53
#